data_AF-A0A940XR89-F1
#
_entry.id   AF-A0A940XR89-F1
#
_cell.length_a   1.000
_cell.length_b   1.000
_cell.length_c   1.000
_cell.angle_alpha   90.00
_cell.angle_beta   90.00
_cell.angle_gamma   90.00
#
_symmetry.space_group_name_H-M   'P 1'
#
loop_
_entity.id
_entity.type
_entity.pdbx_description
1 polymer ?
#
loop_
_entity_poly.entity_id
_entity_poly.type
_entity_poly.pdbx_seq_one_letter_code
_entity_poly.pdbx_strand_id
1 'polypeptide(L)' 'MTDTAGPFGRSSYSAQMGECVEVAHTPSGRRVVRDSKRENGPALSVSRDGWRAFLRQFA' A
#
# COMPACT_ATOMS: atom_id res chain seq x y z
N MET A 1 2.43 21.42 0.06
CA MET A 1 3.28 20.23 -0.19
C MET A 1 2.36 19.06 -0.45
N THR A 2 2.28 18.59 -1.68
CA THR A 2 1.52 17.38 -2.04
C THR A 2 2.24 16.15 -1.52
N ASP A 3 1.53 15.32 -0.76
CA ASP A 3 2.06 14.08 -0.20
C ASP A 3 2.01 12.97 -1.27
N THR A 4 3.04 12.92 -2.11
CA THR A 4 3.12 11.95 -3.21
C THR A 4 3.64 10.60 -2.71
N ALA A 5 3.10 9.51 -3.26
CA ALA A 5 3.62 8.17 -3.02
C ALA A 5 5.04 8.01 -3.59
N GLY A 6 5.92 7.40 -2.80
CA GLY A 6 7.21 6.91 -3.28
C GLY A 6 7.07 5.64 -4.15
N PRO A 7 8.19 4.94 -4.40
CA PRO A 7 8.16 3.70 -5.19
C PRO A 7 7.27 2.62 -4.57
N PHE A 8 6.53 1.90 -5.43
CA PHE A 8 5.70 0.78 -5.02
C PHE A 8 6.52 -0.52 -4.91
N GLY A 9 6.40 -1.19 -3.77
CA GLY A 9 6.91 -2.55 -3.56
C GLY A 9 5.79 -3.57 -3.72
N ARG A 10 6.00 -4.57 -4.58
CA ARG A 10 5.07 -5.68 -4.78
C ARG A 10 5.17 -6.67 -3.62
N SER A 11 4.02 -7.12 -3.11
CA SER A 11 3.97 -8.16 -2.08
C SER A 11 4.53 -9.48 -2.60
N SER A 12 5.30 -10.19 -1.78
CA SER A 12 5.82 -11.53 -2.08
C SER A 12 4.72 -12.59 -2.25
N TYR A 13 3.52 -12.31 -1.74
CA TYR A 13 2.33 -13.15 -1.92
C TYR A 13 1.61 -12.88 -3.25
N SER A 14 2.07 -11.91 -4.03
CA SER A 14 1.55 -11.61 -5.38
C SER A 14 2.13 -12.62 -6.38
N ALA A 15 1.63 -13.86 -6.34
CA ALA A 15 1.94 -14.92 -7.30
C ALA A 15 0.86 -15.02 -8.40
N GLN A 16 0.98 -16.01 -9.28
CA GLN A 16 0.09 -16.19 -10.45
C GLN A 16 -1.40 -16.35 -10.09
N MET A 17 -1.74 -16.69 -8.84
CA MET A 17 -3.10 -17.02 -8.41
C MET A 17 -3.90 -15.86 -7.80
N GLY A 18 -3.61 -14.60 -8.15
CA GLY A 18 -4.70 -13.63 -8.34
C GLY A 18 -4.77 -12.40 -7.43
N GLU A 19 -4.15 -12.36 -6.26
CA GLU A 19 -4.25 -11.22 -5.33
C GLU A 19 -2.96 -10.40 -5.32
N CYS A 20 -2.75 -9.61 -6.39
CA CYS A 20 -1.53 -8.82 -6.55
C CYS A 20 -1.68 -7.43 -5.92
N VAL A 21 -0.91 -7.18 -4.86
CA VAL A 21 -0.93 -5.90 -4.15
C VAL A 21 0.44 -5.26 -4.11
N GLU A 22 0.45 -3.94 -4.24
CA GLU A 22 1.64 -3.09 -4.17
C GLU A 22 1.45 -2.02 -3.10
N VAL A 23 2.50 -1.75 -2.31
CA VAL A 23 2.47 -0.75 -1.23
C VAL A 23 3.61 0.26 -1.41
N ALA A 24 3.30 1.54 -1.23
CA ALA A 24 4.25 2.64 -1.23
C ALA A 24 4.19 3.45 0.07
N HIS A 25 5.32 4.06 0.43
CA HIS A 25 5.43 5.01 1.53
C HIS A 25 5.28 6.44 1.02
N THR A 26 4.84 7.35 1.88
CA THR A 26 4.76 8.80 1.60
C THR A 26 5.63 9.57 2.59
N PRO A 27 6.03 10.82 2.28
CA PRO A 27 6.74 11.70 3.22
C PRO A 27 5.99 11.92 4.55
N SER A 28 4.65 12.00 4.52
CA SER A 28 3.83 12.13 5.73
C SER A 28 3.76 10.86 6.58
N GLY A 29 4.33 9.75 6.12
CA GLY A 29 4.31 8.47 6.81
C GLY A 29 3.05 7.64 6.57
N ARG A 30 2.15 8.08 5.68
CA ARG A 30 1.01 7.29 5.19
C ARG A 30 1.48 6.08 4.38
N ARG A 31 0.56 5.14 4.16
CA ARG A 31 0.75 3.98 3.26
C ARG A 31 -0.24 4.07 2.13
N VAL A 32 0.24 3.93 0.91
CA VAL A 32 -0.58 3.86 -0.29
C VAL A 32 -0.58 2.42 -0.78
N VAL A 33 -1.77 1.83 -0.88
CA VAL A 33 -1.96 0.45 -1.33
C VAL A 33 -2.71 0.49 -2.65
N ARG A 34 -2.23 -0.25 -3.65
CA ARG A 34 -2.91 -0.37 -4.94
C ARG A 34 -2.92 -1.81 -5.43
N ASP A 35 -3.82 -2.08 -6.36
CA ASP A 35 -3.85 -3.30 -7.16
C ASP A 35 -2.73 -3.25 -8.21
N SER A 36 -1.81 -4.22 -8.17
CA SER A 36 -0.70 -4.28 -9.14
C SER A 36 -1.17 -4.48 -10.58
N LYS A 37 -2.38 -5.02 -10.79
CA LYS A 37 -2.96 -5.25 -12.11
C LYS A 37 -3.61 -3.98 -12.68
N ARG A 38 -3.79 -2.95 -11.85
CA ARG A 38 -4.43 -1.68 -12.21
C ARG A 38 -3.57 -0.51 -11.75
N GLU A 39 -2.40 -0.36 -12.38
CA GLU A 39 -1.43 0.67 -12.00
C GLU A 39 -1.99 2.10 -12.01
N ASN A 40 -2.91 2.39 -12.94
CA ASN A 40 -3.62 3.67 -13.07
C ASN A 40 -4.99 3.68 -12.36
N GLY A 41 -5.30 2.63 -11.62
CA GLY A 41 -6.53 2.51 -10.85
C GLY A 41 -6.50 3.30 -9.54
N PRO A 42 -7.62 3.29 -8.79
CA PRO A 42 -7.67 3.93 -7.48
C PRO A 42 -6.69 3.26 -6.51
N ALA A 43 -6.06 4.09 -5.67
CA ALA A 43 -5.19 3.63 -4.59
C ALA A 43 -5.79 4.01 -3.23
N LEU A 44 -5.72 3.09 -2.27
CA LEU A 44 -6.14 3.32 -0.90
C LEU A 44 -5.01 4.03 -0.14
N SER A 45 -5.32 5.15 0.50
CA SER A 45 -4.37 5.87 1.33
C SER A 45 -4.72 5.72 2.81
N VAL A 46 -3.85 5.05 3.57
CA VAL A 46 -4.03 4.75 4.99
C VAL A 46 -3.12 5.64 5.84
N SER A 47 -3.65 6.19 6.93
CA SER A 47 -2.83 6.97 7.88
C SER A 47 -1.77 6.09 8.54
N ARG A 48 -0.69 6.72 9.01
CA ARG A 48 0.37 6.03 9.76
C ARG A 48 -0.18 5.24 10.95
N ASP A 49 -1.10 5.84 11.70
CA ASP A 49 -1.67 5.25 12.91
C ASP A 49 -2.69 4.16 12.57
N GLY A 50 -3.50 4.35 11.52
CA GLY A 50 -4.41 3.33 11.01
C GLY A 50 -3.65 2.08 10.54
N TRP A 51 -2.53 2.25 9.83
CA TRP A 51 -1.69 1.14 9.40
C TRP A 51 -1.08 0.38 10.60
N ARG A 52 -0.61 1.11 11.62
CA ARG A 52 -0.10 0.49 12.86
C ARG A 52 -1.19 -0.27 13.61
N ALA A 53 -2.39 0.29 13.71
CA ALA A 53 -3.53 -0.36 14.35
C ALA A 53 -3.95 -1.64 13.61
N PHE A 54 -3.95 -1.62 12.28
CA PHE A 54 -4.22 -2.80 11.46
C PHE A 54 -3.21 -3.92 11.73
N LEU A 55 -1.91 -3.63 11.69
CA LEU A 55 -0.87 -4.65 11.92
C LEU A 55 -0.95 -5.30 13.30
N ARG A 56 -1.37 -4.55 14.33
CA ARG A 56 -1.56 -5.10 15.69
C ARG A 56 -2.66 -6.16 15.79
N GLN A 57 -3.54 -6.29 14.79
CA GLN A 57 -4.58 -7.33 14.77
C GLN A 57 -4.02 -8.71 14.42
N PHE A 58 -2.81 -8.77 13.85
CA PHE A 58 -2.16 -10.01 13.39
C PHE A 58 -0.86 -10.32 14.14
N ALA A 59 -0.59 -9.57 15.21
CA ALA A 59 0.57 -9.73 16.07
C ALA A 59 0.24 -10.62 17.29
#